data_AF-A0A7X7BIQ8-F1
#
_entry.id   AF-A0A7X7BIQ8-F1
#
_cell.length_a   1.000
_cell.length_b   1.000
_cell.length_c   1.000
_cell.angle_alpha   90.00
_cell.angle_beta   90.00
_cell.angle_gamma   90.00
#
_symmetry.space_group_name_H-M   'P 1'
#
loop_
_entity.id
_entity.type
_entity.pdbx_description
1 polymer ?
#
loop_
_entity_poly.entity_id
_entity_poly.type
_entity_poly.pdbx_seq_one_letter_code
_entity_poly.pdbx_strand_id
1 'polypeptide(L)'
;MKKVLFVLCAVLLMLVVGPFFYVKADTESNEIIYLYNNKNQLTSTNIQTLEAQGIKVTAINIDKLDNMKYFYRYQAAYDFADDVKLPLIIAGNECYAVEDFDSVVDEIVISSQNPLKDLSEYEVKIVIYFYSPSCSNCNYLKNETDVFVRLTNAGVKIVYVNILNTENLQYFQNYVDVYGYGKATTPFMFAGSKYYHSAKVIEDNVDDIIDNAKYDLLNVEYKPLDTSKYQGFLGFLLILVAGLIDGVNPCAIAMLILFISLLIGVSSNRRMIIAVATSYILGLFVMYFITGLFLMNVVSKLGPYISNLSFYINIFIIVFSLIFA
;
A
#
# COMPACT_ATOMS: atom_id res chain seq x y z
N MET A 1 29.73 -33.25 69.41
CA MET A 1 28.35 -33.75 69.18
C MET A 1 27.24 -32.68 69.25
N LYS A 2 27.49 -31.41 69.62
CA LYS A 2 26.45 -30.35 69.58
C LYS A 2 26.36 -29.54 68.27
N LYS A 3 27.41 -29.55 67.42
CA LYS A 3 27.40 -28.85 66.12
C LYS A 3 26.79 -29.66 64.96
N VAL A 4 26.73 -30.99 65.07
CA VAL A 4 26.14 -31.86 64.02
C VAL A 4 24.60 -31.92 64.15
N LEU A 5 24.06 -31.80 65.36
CA LEU A 5 22.62 -31.78 65.62
C LEU A 5 21.94 -30.49 65.12
N PHE A 6 22.67 -29.37 65.11
CA PHE A 6 22.14 -28.08 64.67
C PHE A 6 22.04 -27.99 63.13
N VAL A 7 22.92 -28.69 62.41
CA VAL A 7 22.89 -28.74 60.94
C VAL A 7 21.79 -29.67 60.44
N LEU A 8 21.50 -30.78 61.13
CA LEU A 8 20.40 -31.67 60.76
C LEU A 8 19.01 -31.03 60.97
N CYS A 9 18.83 -30.20 62.01
CA CYS A 9 17.56 -29.50 62.22
C CYS A 9 17.30 -28.41 61.17
N ALA A 10 18.34 -27.72 60.67
CA ALA A 10 18.20 -26.72 59.62
C ALA A 10 17.84 -27.34 58.24
N VAL A 11 18.38 -28.53 57.94
CA VAL A 11 18.07 -29.26 56.70
C VAL A 11 16.66 -29.88 56.75
N LEU A 12 16.17 -30.30 57.93
CA LEU A 12 14.80 -30.81 58.07
C LEU A 12 13.74 -29.70 58.06
N LEU A 13 14.09 -28.46 58.47
CA LEU A 13 13.15 -27.33 58.48
C LEU A 13 12.97 -26.68 57.09
N MET A 14 13.94 -26.84 56.17
CA MET A 14 13.78 -26.41 54.78
C MET A 14 12.93 -27.37 53.93
N LEU A 15 12.64 -28.59 54.41
CA LEU A 15 11.88 -29.60 53.66
C LEU A 15 10.38 -29.63 53.98
N VAL A 16 9.88 -28.79 54.91
CA VAL A 16 8.49 -28.92 55.41
C VAL A 16 7.65 -27.63 55.32
N VAL A 17 8.17 -26.53 54.77
CA VAL A 17 7.36 -25.31 54.58
C VAL A 17 7.56 -24.71 53.18
N GLY A 18 7.02 -25.40 52.18
CA GLY A 18 6.62 -24.80 50.92
C GLY A 18 5.22 -25.34 50.61
N PRO A 19 4.15 -24.56 50.79
CA PRO A 19 2.83 -25.02 50.38
C PRO A 19 2.87 -25.23 48.87
N PHE A 20 2.36 -26.39 48.47
CA PHE A 20 1.75 -26.63 47.16
C PHE A 20 0.89 -25.42 46.77
N PHE A 21 1.50 -24.45 46.08
CA PHE A 21 0.80 -23.62 45.12
C PHE A 21 1.13 -24.23 43.77
N TYR A 22 0.32 -25.22 43.38
CA TYR A 22 -0.03 -25.34 41.98
C TYR A 22 -0.69 -24.01 41.62
N VAL A 23 0.11 -23.05 41.16
CA VAL A 23 -0.40 -22.02 40.27
C VAL A 23 -0.79 -22.81 39.03
N LYS A 24 -2.06 -23.19 38.96
CA LYS A 24 -2.71 -23.41 37.67
C LYS A 24 -2.41 -22.10 36.94
N ALA A 25 -1.56 -22.16 35.92
CA ALA A 25 -1.40 -21.01 35.06
C ALA A 25 -2.80 -20.76 34.50
N ASP A 26 -3.48 -19.74 35.01
CA ASP A 26 -4.56 -19.09 34.29
C ASP A 26 -3.90 -18.52 33.05
N THR A 27 -3.83 -19.35 32.02
CA THR A 27 -3.70 -18.90 30.65
C THR A 27 -5.08 -18.49 30.17
N GLU A 28 -5.81 -17.71 30.97
CA GLU A 28 -6.89 -16.88 30.44
C GLU A 28 -6.19 -15.72 29.75
N SER A 29 -5.82 -15.90 28.48
CA SER A 29 -5.63 -14.74 27.63
C SER A 29 -7.02 -14.14 27.45
N ASN A 30 -7.23 -12.87 27.76
CA ASN A 30 -8.45 -12.17 27.33
C ASN A 30 -8.04 -11.26 26.18
N GLU A 31 -7.61 -11.85 25.07
CA GLU A 31 -7.16 -11.12 23.88
C GLU A 31 -7.83 -11.67 22.63
N ILE A 32 -8.27 -10.77 21.75
CA ILE A 32 -8.82 -11.09 20.44
C ILE A 32 -8.09 -10.30 19.36
N ILE A 33 -8.11 -10.84 18.14
CA ILE A 33 -7.64 -10.14 16.95
C ILE A 33 -8.84 -9.75 16.10
N TYR A 34 -8.95 -8.46 15.80
CA TYR A 34 -10.00 -7.90 14.96
C TYR A 34 -9.43 -7.52 13.60
N LEU A 35 -9.73 -8.30 12.56
CA LEU A 35 -9.29 -8.07 11.20
C LEU A 35 -10.38 -7.32 10.43
N TYR A 36 -10.06 -6.17 9.84
CA TYR A 36 -11.05 -5.31 9.18
C TYR A 36 -10.51 -4.59 7.96
N ASN A 37 -11.42 -4.07 7.12
CA ASN A 37 -11.08 -3.20 5.99
C ASN A 37 -11.80 -1.84 6.13
N ASN A 38 -11.49 -0.87 5.27
CA ASN A 38 -12.05 0.48 5.34
C ASN A 38 -13.55 0.56 5.01
N LYS A 39 -14.14 -0.50 4.43
CA LYS A 39 -15.57 -0.54 4.05
C LYS A 39 -16.43 -1.20 5.12
N ASN A 40 -15.89 -2.19 5.81
CA ASN A 40 -16.58 -3.07 6.73
C ASN A 40 -15.84 -3.04 8.07
N GLN A 41 -16.37 -2.23 8.98
CA GLN A 41 -15.82 -2.04 10.31
C GLN A 41 -16.92 -2.24 11.35
N LEU A 42 -16.56 -2.84 12.48
CA LEU A 42 -17.35 -2.78 13.68
C LEU A 42 -17.50 -1.33 14.15
N THR A 43 -18.64 -1.04 14.77
CA THR A 43 -18.84 0.29 15.36
C THR A 43 -17.97 0.48 16.60
N SER A 44 -17.69 1.73 16.97
CA SER A 44 -16.98 2.05 18.21
C SER A 44 -17.67 1.46 19.44
N THR A 45 -19.00 1.36 19.42
CA THR A 45 -19.79 0.75 20.49
C THR A 45 -19.53 -0.75 20.61
N ASN A 46 -19.41 -1.48 19.49
CA ASN A 46 -19.12 -2.91 19.53
C ASN A 46 -17.74 -3.20 20.16
N ILE A 47 -16.73 -2.41 19.80
CA ILE A 47 -15.38 -2.53 20.39
C ILE A 47 -15.41 -2.23 21.88
N GLN A 48 -16.09 -1.15 22.29
CA GLN A 48 -16.25 -0.79 23.70
C GLN A 48 -16.98 -1.87 24.51
N THR A 49 -17.97 -2.57 23.92
CA THR A 49 -18.65 -3.69 24.58
C THR A 49 -17.68 -4.82 24.90
N LEU A 50 -16.77 -5.18 23.98
CA LEU A 50 -15.75 -6.20 24.21
C LEU A 50 -14.73 -5.75 25.26
N GLU A 51 -14.26 -4.51 25.16
CA GLU A 51 -13.31 -3.93 26.14
C GLU A 51 -13.93 -3.85 27.55
N ALA A 52 -15.23 -3.57 27.66
CA ALA A 52 -15.96 -3.56 28.93
C ALA A 52 -16.06 -4.94 29.59
N GLN A 53 -15.97 -6.03 28.81
CA GLN A 53 -15.86 -7.40 29.32
C GLN A 53 -14.42 -7.77 29.72
N GLY A 54 -13.48 -6.82 29.68
CA GLY A 54 -12.07 -7.05 30.00
C GLY A 54 -11.26 -7.66 28.86
N ILE A 55 -11.80 -7.68 27.64
CA ILE A 55 -11.12 -8.23 26.46
C ILE A 55 -10.23 -7.16 25.84
N LYS A 56 -8.95 -7.50 25.66
CA LYS A 56 -8.00 -6.70 24.88
C LYS A 56 -8.23 -6.92 23.39
N VAL A 57 -8.60 -5.87 22.67
CA VAL A 57 -8.86 -5.93 21.22
C VAL A 57 -7.65 -5.43 20.44
N THR A 58 -6.99 -6.31 19.70
CA THR A 58 -5.92 -5.94 18.78
C THR A 58 -6.49 -5.79 17.36
N ALA A 59 -6.68 -4.55 16.94
CA ALA A 59 -7.26 -4.21 15.64
C ALA A 59 -6.21 -4.16 14.52
N ILE A 60 -6.43 -4.92 13.44
CA ILE A 60 -5.53 -4.98 12.28
C ILE A 60 -6.31 -4.60 11.02
N ASN A 61 -5.98 -3.44 10.46
CA ASN A 61 -6.53 -3.01 9.18
C ASN A 61 -5.81 -3.73 8.03
N ILE A 62 -6.50 -4.63 7.34
CA ILE A 62 -5.89 -5.42 6.27
C ILE A 62 -5.69 -4.64 4.97
N ASP A 63 -6.28 -3.45 4.81
CA ASP A 63 -6.00 -2.59 3.66
C ASP A 63 -4.57 -2.02 3.71
N LYS A 64 -3.92 -2.06 4.89
CA LYS A 64 -2.52 -1.68 5.03
C LYS A 64 -1.62 -2.83 4.61
N LEU A 65 -0.69 -2.56 3.70
CA LEU A 65 0.23 -3.57 3.15
C LEU A 65 1.02 -4.31 4.24
N ASP A 66 1.50 -3.58 5.26
CA ASP A 66 2.28 -4.16 6.37
C ASP A 66 1.47 -5.17 7.21
N ASN A 67 0.14 -5.09 7.14
CA ASN A 67 -0.77 -5.96 7.86
C ASN A 67 -1.19 -7.21 7.07
N MET A 68 -1.05 -7.20 5.74
CA MET A 68 -1.43 -8.32 4.88
C MET A 68 -0.66 -9.61 5.23
N LYS A 69 0.60 -9.48 5.69
CA LYS A 69 1.37 -10.64 6.16
C LYS A 69 0.73 -11.34 7.36
N TYR A 70 0.14 -10.57 8.28
CA TYR A 70 -0.54 -11.13 9.44
C TYR A 70 -1.86 -11.77 9.01
N PHE A 71 -2.60 -11.15 8.08
CA PHE A 71 -3.83 -11.72 7.54
C PHE A 71 -3.63 -13.13 6.99
N TYR A 72 -2.63 -13.34 6.12
CA TYR A 72 -2.39 -14.68 5.56
C TYR A 72 -1.87 -15.70 6.58
N ARG A 73 -1.12 -15.26 7.60
CA ARG A 73 -0.72 -16.15 8.72
C ARG A 73 -1.93 -16.57 9.56
N TYR A 74 -2.82 -15.63 9.88
CA TYR A 74 -4.09 -15.96 10.55
C TYR A 74 -4.97 -16.85 9.67
N GLN A 75 -4.99 -16.64 8.36
CA GLN A 75 -5.69 -17.50 7.43
C GLN A 75 -5.17 -18.94 7.48
N ALA A 76 -3.85 -19.13 7.45
CA ALA A 76 -3.25 -20.45 7.56
C ALA A 76 -3.50 -21.10 8.94
N ALA A 77 -3.48 -20.30 10.02
CA ALA A 77 -3.68 -20.80 11.38
C ALA A 77 -5.14 -21.21 11.68
N TYR A 78 -6.11 -20.51 11.08
CA TYR A 78 -7.54 -20.70 11.36
C TYR A 78 -8.32 -21.29 10.18
N ASP A 79 -7.65 -21.59 9.06
CA ASP A 79 -8.18 -22.27 7.87
C ASP A 79 -9.47 -21.64 7.30
N PHE A 80 -9.53 -20.30 7.23
CA PHE A 80 -10.66 -19.59 6.64
C PHE A 80 -10.48 -19.31 5.14
N ALA A 81 -11.59 -19.25 4.41
CA ALA A 81 -11.59 -19.10 2.95
C ALA A 81 -10.95 -17.79 2.46
N ASP A 82 -10.45 -17.78 1.22
CA ASP A 82 -9.84 -16.60 0.57
C ASP A 82 -10.84 -15.45 0.35
N ASP A 83 -12.14 -15.75 0.23
CA ASP A 83 -13.23 -14.79 0.01
C ASP A 83 -14.05 -14.49 1.27
N VAL A 84 -13.47 -14.77 2.45
CA VAL A 84 -14.11 -14.54 3.74
C VAL A 84 -14.64 -13.11 3.88
N LYS A 85 -15.87 -12.98 4.37
CA LYS A 85 -16.49 -11.67 4.61
C LYS A 85 -15.87 -11.02 5.84
N LEU A 86 -15.48 -9.76 5.69
CA LEU A 86 -14.98 -8.92 6.78
C LEU A 86 -16.11 -8.07 7.36
N PRO A 87 -16.05 -7.71 8.66
CA PRO A 87 -14.92 -7.94 9.58
C PRO A 87 -14.85 -9.36 10.18
N LEU A 88 -13.65 -9.76 10.60
CA LEU A 88 -13.38 -11.01 11.30
C LEU A 88 -12.91 -10.76 12.73
N ILE A 89 -13.36 -11.58 13.65
CA ILE A 89 -12.83 -11.65 15.01
C ILE A 89 -12.24 -13.04 15.24
N ILE A 90 -10.99 -13.08 15.69
CA ILE A 90 -10.31 -14.30 16.10
C ILE A 90 -10.24 -14.28 17.62
N ALA A 91 -10.79 -15.32 18.26
CA ALA A 91 -10.84 -15.46 19.70
C ALA A 91 -10.47 -16.90 20.06
N GLY A 92 -9.37 -17.08 20.78
CA GLY A 92 -8.83 -18.39 21.11
C GLY A 92 -8.59 -19.26 19.87
N ASN A 93 -9.31 -20.37 19.76
CA ASN A 93 -9.19 -21.33 18.65
C ASN A 93 -10.17 -21.09 17.50
N GLU A 94 -11.08 -20.13 17.64
CA GLU A 94 -12.20 -19.90 16.72
C GLU A 94 -12.03 -18.59 15.95
N CYS A 95 -12.69 -18.52 14.78
CA CYS A 95 -12.74 -17.35 13.91
C CYS A 95 -14.19 -17.04 13.52
N TYR A 96 -14.62 -15.80 13.71
CA TYR A 96 -15.99 -15.34 13.55
C TYR A 96 -16.07 -14.29 12.44
N ALA A 97 -16.77 -14.60 11.35
CA ALA A 97 -17.16 -13.60 10.35
C ALA A 97 -18.38 -12.83 10.88
N VAL A 98 -18.20 -11.56 11.19
CA VAL A 98 -19.21 -10.78 11.92
C VAL A 98 -20.15 -10.08 10.94
N GLU A 99 -21.29 -10.71 10.65
CA GLU A 99 -22.41 -10.06 9.94
C GLU A 99 -23.37 -9.38 10.93
N ASP A 100 -23.63 -10.02 12.07
CA ASP A 100 -24.44 -9.50 13.18
C ASP A 100 -23.69 -9.69 14.50
N PHE A 101 -23.19 -8.60 15.06
CA PHE A 101 -22.34 -8.60 16.25
C PHE A 101 -23.05 -9.17 17.49
N ASP A 102 -24.32 -8.83 17.69
CA ASP A 102 -25.05 -9.22 18.89
C ASP A 102 -25.30 -10.74 18.92
N SER A 103 -25.29 -11.40 17.76
CA SER A 103 -25.45 -12.84 17.66
C SER A 103 -24.21 -13.64 18.05
N VAL A 104 -23.01 -13.04 17.98
CA VAL A 104 -21.73 -13.74 18.17
C VAL A 104 -20.95 -13.27 19.41
N VAL A 105 -21.38 -12.18 20.06
CA VAL A 105 -20.61 -11.55 21.16
C VAL A 105 -20.37 -12.50 22.34
N ASP A 106 -21.37 -13.28 22.73
CA ASP A 106 -21.24 -14.21 23.86
C ASP A 106 -20.25 -15.34 23.55
N GLU A 107 -20.27 -15.85 22.31
CA GLU A 107 -19.32 -16.87 21.84
C GLU A 107 -17.90 -16.32 21.77
N ILE A 108 -17.73 -15.08 21.28
CA ILE A 108 -16.43 -14.40 21.26
C ILE A 108 -15.88 -14.26 22.68
N VAL A 109 -16.71 -13.83 23.64
CA VAL A 109 -16.28 -13.67 25.04
C VAL A 109 -15.80 -15.00 25.62
N ILE A 110 -16.57 -16.08 25.42
CA ILE A 110 -16.19 -17.42 25.88
C ILE A 110 -14.90 -17.89 25.21
N SER A 111 -14.82 -17.80 23.89
CA SER A 111 -13.66 -18.25 23.12
C SER A 111 -12.41 -17.43 23.43
N SER A 112 -12.57 -16.14 23.74
CA SER A 112 -11.45 -15.23 24.01
C SER A 112 -10.61 -15.68 25.18
N GLN A 113 -11.19 -16.39 26.17
CA GLN A 113 -10.51 -16.93 27.35
C GLN A 113 -9.44 -17.98 27.01
N ASN A 114 -9.46 -18.54 25.80
CA ASN A 114 -8.44 -19.48 25.35
C ASN A 114 -7.29 -18.73 24.65
N PRO A 115 -6.04 -19.21 24.75
CA PRO A 115 -4.91 -18.64 24.03
C PRO A 115 -5.13 -18.66 22.52
N LEU A 116 -4.75 -17.57 21.86
CA LEU A 116 -4.63 -17.51 20.40
C LEU A 116 -3.60 -18.54 19.91
N LYS A 117 -3.81 -19.07 18.71
CA LYS A 117 -2.85 -19.98 18.07
C LYS A 117 -1.51 -19.28 17.84
N ASP A 118 -0.41 -19.98 18.11
CA ASP A 118 0.93 -19.47 17.83
C ASP A 118 1.16 -19.43 16.31
N LEU A 119 1.30 -18.22 15.77
CA LEU A 119 1.51 -18.02 14.33
C LEU A 119 2.90 -18.45 13.86
N SER A 120 3.86 -18.67 14.76
CA SER A 120 5.21 -19.09 14.39
C SER A 120 5.27 -20.51 13.82
N GLU A 121 4.25 -21.33 14.06
CA GLU A 121 4.12 -22.69 13.53
C GLU A 121 3.59 -22.74 12.08
N TYR A 122 3.07 -21.63 11.57
CA TYR A 122 2.41 -21.55 10.26
C TYR A 122 3.29 -20.80 9.25
N GLU A 123 4.07 -21.55 8.49
CA GLU A 123 4.84 -20.99 7.37
C GLU A 123 3.92 -20.63 6.20
N VAL A 124 3.87 -19.34 5.86
CA VAL A 124 3.14 -18.85 4.69
C VAL A 124 4.12 -18.27 3.70
N LYS A 125 4.06 -18.76 2.45
CA LYS A 125 4.88 -18.22 1.37
C LYS A 125 4.24 -16.96 0.83
N ILE A 126 4.90 -15.80 0.95
CA ILE A 126 4.33 -14.51 0.55
C ILE A 126 5.25 -13.78 -0.42
N VAL A 127 4.66 -13.21 -1.45
CA VAL A 127 5.32 -12.28 -2.39
C VAL A 127 4.51 -11.00 -2.49
N ILE A 128 5.17 -9.85 -2.46
CA ILE A 128 4.53 -8.57 -2.75
C ILE A 128 4.86 -8.17 -4.18
N TYR A 129 3.83 -7.94 -4.99
CA TYR A 129 3.95 -7.54 -6.39
C TYR A 129 3.40 -6.13 -6.61
N PHE A 130 4.29 -5.18 -6.86
CA PHE A 130 3.93 -3.82 -7.23
C PHE A 130 3.72 -3.70 -8.74
N TYR A 131 2.57 -3.17 -9.15
CA TYR A 131 2.17 -3.05 -10.54
C TYR A 131 1.38 -1.77 -10.83
N SER A 132 1.25 -1.42 -12.11
CA SER A 132 0.30 -0.42 -12.59
C SER A 132 -0.54 -1.02 -13.74
N PRO A 133 -1.85 -0.75 -13.81
CA PRO A 133 -2.69 -1.15 -14.96
C PRO A 133 -2.20 -0.65 -16.32
N SER A 134 -1.53 0.50 -16.35
CA SER A 134 -1.00 1.12 -17.57
C SER A 134 0.39 0.61 -17.97
N CYS A 135 1.00 -0.28 -17.19
CA CYS A 135 2.35 -0.79 -17.41
C CYS A 135 2.34 -1.97 -18.40
N SER A 136 2.95 -1.79 -19.59
CA SER A 136 3.05 -2.83 -20.62
C SER A 136 3.75 -4.08 -20.11
N ASN A 137 4.88 -3.94 -19.41
CA ASN A 137 5.64 -5.05 -18.84
C ASN A 137 4.85 -5.82 -17.76
N CYS A 138 3.98 -5.14 -17.03
CA CYS A 138 3.12 -5.76 -16.03
C CYS A 138 2.01 -6.58 -16.70
N ASN A 139 1.47 -6.07 -17.81
CA ASN A 139 0.49 -6.78 -18.62
C ASN A 139 1.11 -7.99 -19.35
N TYR A 140 2.35 -7.85 -19.84
CA TYR A 140 3.13 -8.97 -20.39
C TYR A 140 3.28 -10.10 -19.37
N LEU A 141 3.80 -9.81 -18.16
CA LEU A 141 3.90 -10.83 -17.10
C LEU A 141 2.55 -11.49 -16.80
N LYS A 142 1.47 -10.73 -16.76
CA LYS A 142 0.15 -11.24 -16.39
C LYS A 142 -0.48 -12.11 -17.48
N ASN A 143 -0.33 -11.73 -18.74
CA ASN A 143 -1.12 -12.31 -19.84
C ASN A 143 -0.30 -13.24 -20.75
N GLU A 144 1.02 -13.06 -20.81
CA GLU A 144 1.90 -13.75 -21.76
C GLU A 144 2.88 -14.72 -21.08
N THR A 145 2.92 -14.76 -19.74
CA THR A 145 3.77 -15.68 -18.97
C THR A 145 2.96 -16.51 -17.98
N ASP A 146 3.52 -17.61 -17.51
CA ASP A 146 2.91 -18.48 -16.49
C ASP A 146 3.40 -18.19 -15.06
N VAL A 147 4.16 -17.10 -14.85
CA VAL A 147 4.79 -16.74 -13.57
C VAL A 147 3.81 -16.80 -12.41
N PHE A 148 2.66 -16.12 -12.52
CA PHE A 148 1.66 -16.07 -11.45
C PHE A 148 1.01 -17.42 -11.18
N VAL A 149 0.82 -18.24 -12.23
CA VAL A 149 0.29 -19.60 -12.12
C VAL A 149 1.29 -20.49 -11.38
N ARG A 150 2.57 -20.42 -11.74
CA ARG A 150 3.64 -21.18 -11.08
C ARG A 150 3.79 -20.82 -9.61
N LEU A 151 3.76 -19.53 -9.28
CA LEU A 151 3.78 -19.04 -7.89
C LEU A 151 2.58 -19.59 -7.10
N THR A 152 1.38 -19.48 -7.67
CA THR A 152 0.14 -19.94 -7.01
C THR A 152 0.14 -21.46 -6.80
N ASN A 153 0.55 -22.23 -7.81
CA ASN A 153 0.66 -23.70 -7.72
C ASN A 153 1.72 -24.15 -6.69
N ALA A 154 2.73 -23.33 -6.41
CA ALA A 154 3.72 -23.56 -5.36
C ALA A 154 3.24 -23.16 -3.95
N GLY A 155 1.98 -22.72 -3.83
CA GLY A 155 1.37 -22.26 -2.57
C GLY A 155 1.79 -20.84 -2.16
N VAL A 156 2.31 -20.03 -3.09
CA VAL A 156 2.70 -18.64 -2.81
C VAL A 156 1.48 -17.74 -2.85
N LYS A 157 1.21 -17.01 -1.76
CA LYS A 157 0.23 -15.94 -1.70
C LYS A 157 0.84 -14.65 -2.27
N ILE A 158 0.21 -14.12 -3.32
CA ILE A 158 0.70 -12.95 -4.05
C ILE A 158 -0.13 -11.72 -3.66
N VAL A 159 0.53 -10.73 -3.07
CA VAL A 159 -0.09 -9.46 -2.67
C VAL A 159 0.08 -8.45 -3.80
N TYR A 160 -1.02 -8.16 -4.49
CA TYR A 160 -1.04 -7.23 -5.61
C TYR A 160 -1.20 -5.78 -5.12
N VAL A 161 -0.20 -4.94 -5.38
CA VAL A 161 -0.19 -3.54 -4.94
C VAL A 161 -0.15 -2.60 -6.13
N ASN A 162 -1.27 -1.90 -6.37
CA ASN A 162 -1.38 -0.94 -7.46
C ASN A 162 -0.76 0.42 -7.08
N ILE A 163 0.34 0.80 -7.75
CA ILE A 163 1.07 2.04 -7.47
C ILE A 163 0.40 3.31 -7.99
N LEU A 164 -0.75 3.22 -8.67
CA LEU A 164 -1.54 4.41 -9.05
C LEU A 164 -2.22 5.06 -7.84
N ASN A 165 -2.38 4.32 -6.74
CA ASN A 165 -2.81 4.89 -5.46
C ASN A 165 -1.59 5.56 -4.79
N THR A 166 -1.77 6.79 -4.29
CA THR A 166 -0.70 7.58 -3.68
C THR A 166 -0.08 6.94 -2.44
N GLU A 167 -0.88 6.27 -1.61
CA GLU A 167 -0.41 5.54 -0.44
C GLU A 167 0.42 4.31 -0.87
N ASN A 168 -0.06 3.55 -1.85
CA ASN A 168 0.67 2.41 -2.40
C ASN A 168 1.98 2.80 -3.09
N LEU A 169 2.01 3.97 -3.75
CA LEU A 169 3.23 4.52 -4.31
C LEU A 169 4.25 4.82 -3.21
N GLN A 170 3.80 5.35 -2.07
CA GLN A 170 4.65 5.57 -0.91
C GLN A 170 5.19 4.26 -0.34
N TYR A 171 4.34 3.24 -0.18
CA TYR A 171 4.79 1.90 0.20
C TYR A 171 5.85 1.40 -0.78
N PHE A 172 5.61 1.52 -2.09
CA PHE A 172 6.59 1.07 -3.08
C PHE A 172 7.95 1.72 -2.89
N GLN A 173 7.98 3.04 -2.66
CA GLN A 173 9.23 3.77 -2.38
C GLN A 173 9.90 3.29 -1.09
N ASN A 174 9.15 3.15 0.01
CA ASN A 174 9.68 2.68 1.28
C ASN A 174 10.27 1.26 1.17
N TYR A 175 9.61 0.36 0.44
CA TYR A 175 10.13 -0.97 0.16
C TYR A 175 11.43 -0.90 -0.64
N VAL A 176 11.45 -0.14 -1.73
CA VAL A 176 12.64 -0.02 -2.59
C VAL A 176 13.84 0.56 -1.82
N ASP A 177 13.60 1.50 -0.90
CA ASP A 177 14.62 2.10 -0.05
C ASP A 177 15.18 1.09 0.97
N VAL A 178 14.31 0.33 1.65
CA VAL A 178 14.72 -0.68 2.64
C VAL A 178 15.52 -1.81 2.00
N TYR A 179 15.15 -2.23 0.78
CA TYR A 179 15.85 -3.27 0.03
C TYR A 179 17.09 -2.74 -0.73
N GLY A 180 17.36 -1.43 -0.70
CA GLY A 180 18.60 -0.82 -1.17
C GLY A 180 18.76 -0.74 -2.69
N TYR A 181 17.68 -0.73 -3.48
CA TYR A 181 17.78 -0.68 -4.94
C TYR A 181 17.87 0.77 -5.51
N GLY A 182 17.15 1.73 -4.92
CA GLY A 182 17.16 3.13 -5.36
C GLY A 182 15.95 3.50 -6.24
N LYS A 183 16.14 3.91 -7.50
CA LYS A 183 15.01 4.30 -8.37
C LYS A 183 14.41 3.08 -9.07
N ALA A 184 13.22 2.67 -8.64
CA ALA A 184 12.50 1.54 -9.21
C ALA A 184 11.26 1.95 -10.03
N THR A 185 10.88 1.09 -10.97
CA THR A 185 9.64 1.17 -11.74
C THR A 185 8.95 -0.18 -11.71
N THR A 186 7.64 -0.20 -11.95
CA THR A 186 6.89 -1.47 -12.07
C THR A 186 7.16 -2.16 -13.41
N PRO A 187 7.05 -3.50 -13.50
CA PRO A 187 6.72 -4.46 -12.42
C PRO A 187 7.88 -4.66 -11.44
N PHE A 188 7.56 -4.92 -10.18
CA PHE A 188 8.55 -5.18 -9.13
C PHE A 188 8.01 -6.18 -8.11
N MET A 189 8.82 -7.18 -7.73
CA MET A 189 8.45 -8.20 -6.74
C MET A 189 9.42 -8.23 -5.56
N PHE A 190 8.90 -8.49 -4.37
CA PHE A 190 9.67 -8.74 -3.15
C PHE A 190 9.33 -10.13 -2.60
N ALA A 191 10.35 -10.90 -2.25
CA ALA A 191 10.21 -12.22 -1.63
C ALA A 191 11.34 -12.41 -0.60
N GLY A 192 10.97 -12.64 0.66
CA GLY A 192 11.94 -12.69 1.76
C GLY A 192 12.82 -11.44 1.83
N SER A 193 14.14 -11.62 1.88
CA SER A 193 15.11 -10.52 1.86
C SER A 193 15.56 -10.08 0.47
N LYS A 194 14.98 -10.64 -0.60
CA LYS A 194 15.33 -10.35 -2.00
C LYS A 194 14.25 -9.57 -2.73
N TYR A 195 14.66 -8.98 -3.85
CA TYR A 195 13.77 -8.30 -4.80
C TYR A 195 14.07 -8.70 -6.24
N TYR A 196 13.08 -8.50 -7.11
CA TYR A 196 13.12 -8.84 -8.53
C TYR A 196 12.47 -7.70 -9.32
N HIS A 197 13.26 -7.05 -10.17
CA HIS A 197 12.84 -5.87 -10.93
C HIS A 197 12.55 -6.22 -12.38
N SER A 198 11.65 -5.50 -13.06
CA SER A 198 11.36 -5.69 -14.49
C SER A 198 10.73 -7.05 -14.82
N ALA A 199 10.02 -7.11 -15.96
CA ALA A 199 9.32 -8.33 -16.35
C ALA A 199 10.28 -9.52 -16.55
N LYS A 200 11.40 -9.28 -17.24
CA LYS A 200 12.29 -10.37 -17.64
C LYS A 200 12.98 -11.05 -16.47
N VAL A 201 13.46 -10.28 -15.48
CA VAL A 201 14.10 -10.85 -14.28
C VAL A 201 13.08 -11.65 -13.47
N ILE A 202 11.85 -11.16 -13.33
CA ILE A 202 10.78 -11.88 -12.63
C ILE A 202 10.50 -13.22 -13.32
N GLU A 203 10.36 -13.21 -14.65
CA GLU A 203 10.13 -14.41 -15.47
C GLU A 203 11.28 -15.42 -15.36
N ASP A 204 12.52 -14.96 -15.42
CA ASP A 204 13.69 -15.83 -15.42
C ASP A 204 14.03 -16.40 -14.02
N ASN A 205 13.49 -15.82 -12.93
CA ASN A 205 13.85 -16.16 -11.54
C ASN A 205 12.67 -16.69 -10.71
N VAL A 206 11.62 -17.24 -11.32
CA VAL A 206 10.43 -17.73 -10.59
C VAL A 206 10.77 -18.75 -9.50
N ASP A 207 11.70 -19.66 -9.75
CA ASP A 207 12.07 -20.68 -8.75
C ASP A 207 12.80 -20.05 -7.54
N ASP A 208 13.68 -19.07 -7.78
CA ASP A 208 14.32 -18.30 -6.68
C ASP A 208 13.25 -17.49 -5.93
N ILE A 209 12.25 -16.92 -6.62
CA ILE A 209 11.13 -16.23 -5.97
C ILE A 209 10.37 -17.19 -5.03
N ILE A 210 10.04 -18.40 -5.49
CA ILE A 210 9.33 -19.42 -4.69
C ILE A 210 10.14 -19.82 -3.46
N ASP A 211 11.45 -19.98 -3.59
CA ASP A 211 12.30 -20.34 -2.47
C ASP A 211 12.45 -19.21 -1.45
N ASN A 212 12.58 -17.97 -1.92
CA ASN A 212 12.68 -16.82 -1.02
C ASN A 212 11.34 -16.42 -0.38
N ALA A 213 10.21 -16.77 -0.99
CA ALA A 213 8.88 -16.47 -0.46
C ALA A 213 8.61 -17.14 0.90
N LYS A 214 9.35 -18.19 1.25
CA LYS A 214 9.27 -18.88 2.55
C LYS A 214 9.79 -18.03 3.72
N TYR A 215 10.69 -17.10 3.42
CA TYR A 215 11.31 -16.25 4.44
C TYR A 215 10.51 -14.97 4.65
N ASP A 216 10.62 -14.42 5.84
CA ASP A 216 9.99 -13.16 6.19
C ASP A 216 10.53 -12.01 5.34
N LEU A 217 9.60 -11.21 4.81
CA LEU A 217 9.91 -9.94 4.16
C LEU A 217 10.61 -9.02 5.15
N LEU A 218 11.51 -8.16 4.64
CA LEU A 218 12.11 -7.12 5.47
C LEU A 218 11.02 -6.25 6.10
N ASN A 219 11.24 -5.83 7.34
CA ASN A 219 10.32 -4.94 8.03
C ASN A 219 10.41 -3.55 7.39
N VAL A 220 9.35 -3.15 6.68
CA VAL A 220 9.22 -1.84 6.07
C VAL A 220 8.25 -1.03 6.92
N GLU A 221 8.75 0.04 7.52
CA GLU A 221 7.89 1.02 8.21
C GLU A 221 7.33 2.01 7.19
N TYR A 222 6.02 2.25 7.23
CA TYR A 222 5.43 3.32 6.43
C TYR A 222 5.96 4.69 6.88
N LYS A 223 6.80 5.28 6.05
CA LYS A 223 7.21 6.68 6.14
C LYS A 223 6.43 7.48 5.10
N PRO A 224 5.62 8.48 5.49
CA PRO A 224 4.97 9.33 4.53
C PRO A 224 6.03 10.11 3.74
N LEU A 225 5.72 10.37 2.47
CA LEU A 225 6.54 11.20 1.60
C LEU A 225 6.77 12.54 2.30
N ASP A 226 8.03 12.87 2.60
CA ASP A 226 8.37 14.16 3.19
C ASP A 226 8.25 15.27 2.14
N THR A 227 7.00 15.67 1.90
CA THR A 227 6.65 16.78 1.02
C THR A 227 6.91 18.13 1.68
N SER A 228 7.30 18.18 2.95
CA SER A 228 7.57 19.45 3.65
C SER A 228 8.66 20.25 2.95
N LYS A 229 9.63 19.57 2.32
CA LYS A 229 10.67 20.18 1.49
C LYS A 229 10.13 20.94 0.27
N TYR A 230 8.97 20.53 -0.24
CA TYR A 230 8.28 21.13 -1.38
C TYR A 230 7.06 21.97 -0.96
N GLN A 231 6.66 21.95 0.31
CA GLN A 231 5.63 22.82 0.85
C GLN A 231 6.27 24.15 1.25
N GLY A 232 6.00 25.20 0.46
CA GLY A 232 6.46 26.56 0.75
C GLY A 232 7.11 27.22 -0.46
N PHE A 233 7.99 28.20 -0.18
CA PHE A 233 8.61 29.03 -1.21
C PHE A 233 9.36 28.22 -2.28
N LEU A 234 10.01 27.11 -1.88
CA LEU A 234 10.76 26.26 -2.81
C LEU A 234 9.85 25.54 -3.81
N GLY A 235 8.70 25.02 -3.37
CA GLY A 235 7.72 24.41 -4.25
C GLY A 235 7.08 25.42 -5.19
N PHE A 236 6.73 26.61 -4.67
CA PHE A 236 6.24 27.70 -5.51
C PHE A 236 7.26 28.10 -6.58
N LEU A 237 8.54 28.24 -6.20
CA LEU A 237 9.62 28.57 -7.12
C LEU A 237 9.80 27.46 -8.17
N LEU A 238 9.74 26.19 -7.78
CA LEU A 238 9.85 25.05 -8.70
C LEU A 238 8.70 25.05 -9.72
N ILE A 239 7.46 25.26 -9.27
CA ILE A 239 6.30 25.34 -10.16
C ILE A 239 6.44 26.54 -11.11
N LEU A 240 6.89 27.70 -10.61
CA LEU A 240 7.12 28.89 -11.42
C LEU A 240 8.21 28.64 -12.47
N VAL A 241 9.34 28.06 -12.09
CA VAL A 241 10.45 27.76 -13.01
C VAL A 241 10.04 26.70 -14.03
N ALA A 242 9.36 25.63 -13.61
CA ALA A 242 8.85 24.62 -14.52
C ALA A 242 7.85 25.21 -15.53
N GLY A 243 6.91 26.03 -15.05
CA GLY A 243 5.97 26.74 -15.91
C GLY A 243 6.64 27.77 -16.83
N LEU A 244 7.72 28.41 -16.39
CA LEU A 244 8.50 29.33 -17.21
C LEU A 244 9.28 28.59 -18.31
N ILE A 245 9.91 27.46 -17.98
CA ILE A 245 10.61 26.61 -18.94
C ILE A 245 9.64 26.11 -20.01
N ASP A 246 8.46 25.65 -19.59
CA ASP A 246 7.44 25.13 -20.51
C ASP A 246 6.76 26.27 -21.32
N GLY A 247 6.59 27.45 -20.71
CA GLY A 247 6.07 28.65 -21.35
C GLY A 247 7.01 29.27 -22.39
N VAL A 248 8.33 29.06 -22.28
CA VAL A 248 9.34 29.48 -23.27
C VAL A 248 9.42 28.43 -24.40
N ASN A 249 8.27 28.04 -24.94
CA ASN A 249 8.20 27.19 -26.11
C ASN A 249 8.43 28.06 -27.36
N PRO A 250 9.41 27.73 -28.23
CA PRO A 250 9.74 28.53 -29.41
C PRO A 250 8.54 28.74 -30.35
N CYS A 251 7.60 27.77 -30.39
CA CYS A 251 6.37 27.88 -31.18
C CYS A 251 5.41 28.95 -30.62
N ALA A 252 5.20 28.96 -29.30
CA ALA A 252 4.33 29.94 -28.65
C ALA A 252 4.89 31.36 -28.76
N ILE A 253 6.22 31.51 -28.62
CA ILE A 253 6.89 32.81 -28.77
C ILE A 253 6.75 33.32 -30.21
N ALA A 254 6.93 32.46 -31.22
CA ALA A 254 6.77 32.85 -32.62
C ALA A 254 5.34 33.33 -32.93
N MET A 255 4.33 32.62 -32.42
CA MET A 255 2.92 33.02 -32.58
C MET A 255 2.61 34.34 -31.89
N LEU A 256 3.15 34.57 -30.69
CA LEU A 256 2.98 35.82 -29.96
C LEU A 256 3.65 37.00 -30.69
N ILE A 257 4.87 36.81 -31.21
CA ILE A 257 5.56 37.84 -32.00
C ILE A 257 4.76 38.17 -33.27
N LEU A 258 4.29 37.16 -33.98
CA LEU A 258 3.45 37.34 -35.17
C LEU A 258 2.18 38.13 -34.85
N PHE A 259 1.49 37.77 -33.76
CA PHE A 259 0.28 38.47 -33.33
C PHE A 259 0.54 39.93 -32.97
N ILE A 260 1.64 40.22 -32.26
CA ILE A 260 2.05 41.59 -31.95
C ILE A 260 2.41 42.36 -33.22
N SER A 261 3.15 41.75 -34.16
CA SER A 261 3.49 42.38 -35.44
C SER A 261 2.24 42.75 -36.26
N LEU A 262 1.22 41.88 -36.27
CA LEU A 262 -0.06 42.17 -36.91
C LEU A 262 -0.81 43.31 -36.21
N LEU A 263 -0.85 43.32 -34.87
CA LEU A 263 -1.53 44.39 -34.11
C LEU A 263 -0.90 45.77 -34.31
N ILE A 264 0.43 45.84 -34.34
CA ILE A 264 1.17 47.08 -34.62
C ILE A 264 0.86 47.58 -36.04
N GLY A 265 0.67 46.67 -37.01
CA GLY A 265 0.28 47.01 -38.37
C GLY A 265 -1.14 47.57 -38.50
N VAL A 266 -2.05 47.25 -37.57
CA VAL A 266 -3.47 47.63 -37.62
C VAL A 266 -3.77 48.93 -36.84
N SER A 267 -3.02 49.23 -35.78
CA SER A 267 -3.29 50.40 -34.94
C SER A 267 -2.01 50.99 -34.34
N SER A 268 -1.87 52.32 -34.38
CA SER A 268 -0.76 53.06 -33.77
C SER A 268 -1.03 53.47 -32.30
N ASN A 269 -2.23 53.19 -31.78
CA ASN A 269 -2.61 53.57 -30.42
C ASN A 269 -2.10 52.53 -29.41
N ARG A 270 -1.00 52.86 -28.72
CA ARG A 270 -0.36 52.00 -27.70
C ARG A 270 -1.31 51.49 -26.61
N ARG A 271 -2.31 52.29 -26.19
CA ARG A 271 -3.28 51.86 -25.16
C ARG A 271 -4.20 50.76 -25.68
N MET A 272 -4.61 50.85 -26.94
CA MET A 272 -5.42 49.82 -27.61
C MET A 272 -4.63 48.52 -27.77
N ILE A 273 -3.36 48.60 -28.18
CA ILE A 273 -2.48 47.42 -28.30
C ILE A 273 -2.33 46.70 -26.96
N ILE A 274 -2.04 47.43 -25.88
CA ILE A 274 -1.88 46.83 -24.53
C ILE A 274 -3.19 46.20 -24.04
N ALA A 275 -4.34 46.84 -24.30
CA ALA A 275 -5.64 46.30 -23.90
C ALA A 275 -5.96 44.98 -24.62
N VAL A 276 -5.75 44.93 -25.94
CA VAL A 276 -5.99 43.73 -26.76
C VAL A 276 -5.00 42.61 -26.41
N ALA A 277 -3.72 42.93 -26.21
CA ALA A 277 -2.72 41.95 -25.79
C ALA A 277 -3.04 41.37 -24.41
N THR A 278 -3.43 42.21 -23.45
CA THR A 278 -3.82 41.75 -22.11
C THR A 278 -5.08 40.87 -22.16
N SER A 279 -6.10 41.23 -22.95
CA SER A 279 -7.31 40.41 -23.06
C SER A 279 -7.02 39.06 -23.72
N TYR A 280 -6.11 39.02 -24.70
CA TYR A 280 -5.67 37.80 -25.35
C TYR A 280 -4.93 36.87 -24.37
N ILE A 281 -3.96 37.39 -23.62
CA ILE A 281 -3.21 36.61 -22.61
C ILE A 281 -4.16 36.08 -21.53
N LEU A 282 -5.09 36.90 -21.05
CA LEU A 282 -6.07 36.50 -20.05
C LEU A 282 -7.02 35.43 -20.58
N GLY A 283 -7.47 35.55 -21.84
CA GLY A 283 -8.28 34.54 -22.51
C GLY A 283 -7.55 33.20 -22.66
N LEU A 284 -6.28 33.21 -23.07
CA LEU A 284 -5.44 32.02 -23.12
C LEU A 284 -5.26 31.37 -21.76
N PHE A 285 -4.96 32.15 -20.73
CA PHE A 285 -4.83 31.66 -19.37
C PHE A 285 -6.11 30.96 -18.88
N VAL A 286 -7.26 31.61 -19.05
CA VAL A 286 -8.56 31.04 -18.65
C VAL A 286 -8.87 29.77 -19.44
N MET A 287 -8.65 29.76 -20.76
CA MET A 287 -8.89 28.54 -21.54
C MET A 287 -7.98 27.39 -21.12
N TYR A 288 -6.68 27.62 -20.96
CA TYR A 288 -5.77 26.56 -20.52
C TYR A 288 -6.08 26.07 -19.11
N PHE A 289 -6.48 26.96 -18.21
CA PHE A 289 -6.91 26.57 -16.87
C PHE A 289 -8.16 25.69 -16.92
N ILE A 290 -9.18 26.06 -17.69
CA ILE A 290 -10.40 25.27 -17.87
C ILE A 290 -10.08 23.93 -18.56
N THR A 291 -9.24 23.92 -19.59
CA THR A 291 -8.81 22.69 -20.26
C THR A 291 -8.09 21.76 -19.29
N GLY A 292 -7.23 22.28 -18.42
CA GLY A 292 -6.57 21.49 -17.36
C GLY A 292 -7.59 20.85 -16.40
N LEU A 293 -8.56 21.63 -15.91
CA LEU A 293 -9.63 21.10 -15.04
C LEU A 293 -10.50 20.06 -15.73
N PHE A 294 -10.79 20.27 -17.02
CA PHE A 294 -11.54 19.32 -17.84
C PHE A 294 -10.76 18.01 -18.03
N LEU A 295 -9.48 18.10 -18.38
CA LEU A 295 -8.62 16.93 -18.57
C LEU A 295 -8.49 16.09 -17.29
N MET A 296 -8.34 16.73 -16.13
CA MET A 296 -8.29 15.99 -14.84
C MET A 296 -9.57 15.17 -14.60
N ASN A 297 -10.73 15.71 -14.94
CA ASN A 297 -12.01 14.99 -14.83
C ASN A 297 -12.18 13.89 -15.88
N VAL A 298 -11.63 14.07 -17.08
CA VAL A 298 -11.69 13.07 -18.14
C VAL A 298 -10.74 11.91 -17.85
N VAL A 299 -9.50 12.19 -17.46
CA VAL A 299 -8.48 11.18 -17.16
C VAL A 299 -8.92 10.27 -16.00
N SER A 300 -9.51 10.84 -14.95
CA SER A 300 -10.00 10.04 -13.81
C SER A 300 -11.13 9.07 -14.18
N LYS A 301 -11.97 9.43 -15.15
CA LYS A 301 -13.06 8.57 -15.65
C LYS A 301 -12.60 7.56 -16.70
N LEU A 302 -11.54 7.87 -17.44
CA LEU A 302 -11.03 7.01 -18.50
C LEU A 302 -10.09 5.91 -18.02
N GLY A 303 -9.60 5.95 -16.77
CA GLY A 303 -8.66 5.00 -16.16
C GLY A 303 -8.69 3.54 -16.67
N PRO A 304 -9.86 2.87 -16.71
CA PRO A 304 -9.95 1.48 -17.17
C PRO A 304 -9.81 1.28 -18.70
N TYR A 305 -9.93 2.33 -19.52
CA TYR A 305 -9.88 2.29 -20.99
C TYR A 305 -8.56 2.83 -21.59
N ILE A 306 -7.63 3.32 -20.76
CA ILE A 306 -6.41 4.03 -21.21
C ILE A 306 -5.37 3.07 -21.83
N SER A 307 -5.36 1.79 -21.46
CA SER A 307 -4.36 0.82 -21.94
C SER A 307 -4.36 0.69 -23.47
N ASN A 308 -5.54 0.62 -24.09
CA ASN A 308 -5.68 0.56 -25.54
C ASN A 308 -5.50 1.94 -26.19
N LEU A 309 -5.92 3.01 -25.51
CA LEU A 309 -5.88 4.38 -26.04
C LEU A 309 -4.45 4.93 -26.16
N SER A 310 -3.56 4.59 -25.23
CA SER A 310 -2.15 5.03 -25.27
C SER A 310 -1.42 4.57 -26.52
N PHE A 311 -1.73 3.36 -27.03
CA PHE A 311 -1.19 2.85 -28.29
C PHE A 311 -1.60 3.72 -29.48
N TYR A 312 -2.88 4.06 -29.60
CA TYR A 312 -3.39 4.93 -30.68
C TYR A 312 -2.87 6.37 -30.57
N ILE A 313 -2.77 6.91 -29.35
CA ILE A 313 -2.20 8.25 -29.12
C ILE A 313 -0.72 8.29 -29.53
N ASN A 314 0.08 7.28 -29.18
CA ASN A 314 1.49 7.24 -29.56
C ASN A 314 1.68 7.09 -31.07
N ILE A 315 0.89 6.24 -31.74
CA ILE A 315 0.89 6.16 -33.21
C ILE A 315 0.50 7.51 -33.82
N PHE A 316 -0.54 8.15 -33.30
CA PHE A 316 -0.97 9.46 -33.78
C PHE A 316 0.14 10.52 -33.61
N ILE A 317 0.80 10.58 -32.46
CA ILE A 317 1.90 11.52 -32.20
C ILE A 317 3.08 11.25 -33.14
N ILE A 318 3.47 9.98 -33.34
CA ILE A 318 4.57 9.64 -34.26
C ILE A 318 4.24 10.05 -35.70
N VAL A 319 3.02 9.73 -36.17
CA VAL A 319 2.56 10.09 -37.51
C VAL A 319 2.47 11.61 -37.65
N PHE A 320 1.93 12.30 -36.66
CA PHE A 320 1.83 13.76 -36.65
C PHE A 320 3.22 14.41 -36.65
N SER A 321 4.13 13.96 -35.79
CA SER A 321 5.51 14.44 -35.76
C SER A 321 6.26 14.15 -37.06
N LEU A 322 6.03 13.03 -37.75
CA LEU A 322 6.63 12.74 -39.05
C LEU A 322 6.04 13.58 -40.20
N ILE A 323 4.79 14.02 -40.08
CA ILE A 323 4.12 14.88 -41.07
C ILE A 323 4.56 16.35 -40.92
N PHE A 324 4.85 16.76 -39.68
CA PHE A 324 5.16 18.16 -39.33
C PHE A 324 6.63 18.42 -38.97
N ALA A 325 7.51 17.42 -39.05
CA ALA A 325 8.97 17.57 -39.02
C ALA A 325 9.51 17.80 -40.44
#